data_AF-A0A1F6G520-F1
#
_entry.id   AF-A0A1F6G520-F1
#
_cell.length_a   1.000
_cell.length_b   1.000
_cell.length_c   1.000
_cell.angle_alpha   90.00
_cell.angle_beta   90.00
_cell.angle_gamma   90.00
#
_symmetry.space_group_name_H-M   'P 1'
#
loop_
_entity.id
_entity.type
_entity.pdbx_description
1 polymer ?
#
loop_
_entity_poly.entity_id
_entity_poly.type
_entity_poly.pdbx_seq_one_letter_code
_entity_poly.pdbx_strand_id
1 'polypeptide(L)'
;MVHSADIDKDAIIPSQIVIKTVTVDVHIFTVGRSVKEEELEKLYGQWGLKHADPYLLAALNRTDATFADEHPIGTQWKDEKGKWHYFILGSSKSMHDELHRNGTWSSRCWFAGIPAAIPESFH
;
A
#
# COMPACT_ATOMS: atom_id res chain seq x y z
N MET A 1 -0.97 64.57 -12.89
CA MET A 1 -0.56 64.27 -11.52
C MET A 1 -1.19 62.93 -11.16
N VAL A 2 -0.40 61.86 -11.26
CA VAL A 2 -0.78 60.50 -10.82
C VAL A 2 -0.92 60.52 -9.29
N HIS A 3 -1.95 59.88 -8.72
CA HIS A 3 -1.88 59.22 -7.42
C HIS A 3 -2.95 58.12 -7.33
N SER A 4 -2.43 56.91 -7.31
CA SER A 4 -2.91 55.59 -6.86
C SER A 4 -4.41 55.25 -6.93
N ALA A 5 -4.70 54.27 -7.78
CA ALA A 5 -5.75 53.30 -7.53
C ALA A 5 -5.40 52.52 -6.25
N ASP A 6 -6.30 52.55 -5.26
CA ASP A 6 -6.25 51.66 -4.13
C ASP A 6 -6.49 50.23 -4.64
N ILE A 7 -5.39 49.48 -4.76
CA ILE A 7 -5.44 48.03 -4.89
C ILE A 7 -5.95 47.51 -3.56
N ASP A 8 -7.14 46.92 -3.57
CA ASP A 8 -7.66 46.12 -2.47
C ASP A 8 -6.65 45.00 -2.18
N LYS A 9 -5.93 45.13 -1.06
CA LYS A 9 -4.87 44.21 -0.65
C LYS A 9 -5.39 42.92 -0.01
N ASP A 10 -6.71 42.77 0.09
CA ASP A 10 -7.34 41.60 0.72
C ASP A 10 -7.95 40.62 -0.31
N ALA A 11 -7.77 40.87 -1.61
CA ALA A 11 -8.09 39.93 -2.68
C ALA A 11 -7.00 38.85 -2.86
N ILE A 12 -6.68 38.13 -1.78
CA ILE A 12 -6.09 36.79 -1.87
C ILE A 12 -6.95 35.92 -0.96
N ILE A 13 -7.96 35.25 -1.53
CA ILE A 13 -8.54 34.07 -0.90
C ILE A 13 -7.58 32.93 -1.26
N PRO A 14 -6.67 32.49 -0.36
CA PRO A 14 -5.92 31.28 -0.62
C PRO A 14 -6.93 30.15 -0.77
N SER A 15 -6.95 29.56 -1.95
CA SER A 15 -7.60 28.28 -2.25
C SER A 15 -7.35 27.33 -1.09
N GLN A 16 -8.37 27.10 -0.26
CA GLN A 16 -8.24 26.29 0.94
C GLN A 16 -7.89 24.86 0.53
N ILE A 17 -6.63 24.47 0.74
CA ILE A 17 -6.22 23.08 0.68
C ILE A 17 -6.62 22.46 2.03
N VAL A 18 -7.74 21.75 2.05
CA VAL A 18 -8.12 20.93 3.21
C VAL A 18 -7.37 19.60 3.11
N ILE A 19 -6.23 19.49 3.81
CA ILE A 19 -5.53 18.21 3.95
C ILE A 19 -6.23 17.44 5.07
N LYS A 20 -7.10 16.49 4.71
CA LYS A 20 -7.63 15.51 5.66
C LYS A 20 -6.64 14.35 5.76
N THR A 21 -6.10 14.13 6.95
CA THR A 21 -5.28 12.95 7.24
C THR A 21 -6.19 11.73 7.34
N VAL A 22 -6.02 10.76 6.45
CA VAL A 22 -6.66 9.45 6.56
C VAL A 22 -5.64 8.48 7.14
N THR A 23 -5.98 7.88 8.27
CA THR A 23 -5.25 6.73 8.82
C THR A 23 -5.85 5.46 8.22
N VAL A 24 -5.02 4.59 7.68
CA VAL A 24 -5.43 3.27 7.19
C VAL A 24 -4.81 2.20 8.07
N ASP A 25 -5.63 1.27 8.54
CA ASP A 25 -5.15 0.09 9.23
C ASP A 25 -4.53 -0.87 8.20
N VAL A 26 -3.29 -1.28 8.46
CA VAL A 26 -2.61 -2.30 7.65
C VAL A 26 -2.58 -3.60 8.43
N HIS A 27 -3.16 -4.63 7.84
CA HIS A 27 -3.15 -5.99 8.35
C HIS A 27 -1.96 -6.74 7.77
N ILE A 28 -1.03 -7.08 8.64
CA ILE A 28 0.15 -7.89 8.30
C ILE A 28 -0.12 -9.35 8.68
N PHE A 29 0.03 -10.28 7.74
CA PHE A 29 -0.28 -11.70 7.95
C PHE A 29 0.65 -12.64 7.17
N THR A 30 0.67 -13.90 7.55
CA THR A 30 1.30 -14.99 6.79
C THR A 30 0.32 -16.14 6.60
N VAL A 31 0.46 -16.90 5.51
CA VAL A 31 -0.34 -18.11 5.23
C VAL A 31 0.31 -19.35 5.85
N GLY A 32 1.58 -19.29 6.25
CA GLY A 32 2.33 -20.41 6.84
C GLY A 32 2.62 -21.58 5.88
N ARG A 33 2.31 -21.42 4.59
CA ARG A 33 2.64 -22.37 3.52
C ARG A 33 2.79 -21.63 2.20
N SER A 34 3.36 -22.30 1.20
CA SER A 34 3.39 -21.75 -0.15
C SER A 34 1.96 -21.58 -0.69
N VAL A 35 1.72 -20.47 -1.38
CA VAL A 35 0.39 -20.06 -1.83
C VAL A 35 0.48 -19.47 -3.24
N LYS A 36 -0.45 -19.86 -4.13
CA LYS A 36 -0.50 -19.32 -5.50
C LYS A 36 -1.12 -17.92 -5.51
N GLU A 37 -0.81 -17.13 -6.53
CA GLU A 37 -1.37 -15.79 -6.70
C GLU A 37 -2.91 -15.78 -6.62
N GLU A 38 -3.60 -16.71 -7.29
CA GLU A 38 -5.06 -16.78 -7.27
C GLU A 38 -5.63 -17.24 -5.92
N GLU A 39 -4.87 -18.04 -5.18
CA GLU A 39 -5.26 -18.49 -3.86
C GLU A 39 -5.10 -17.37 -2.84
N LEU A 40 -4.00 -16.62 -2.92
CA LEU A 40 -3.76 -15.46 -2.09
C LEU A 40 -4.85 -14.40 -2.31
N GLU A 41 -5.23 -14.11 -3.56
CA GLU A 41 -6.36 -13.23 -3.90
C GLU A 41 -7.66 -13.64 -3.19
N LYS A 42 -7.96 -14.94 -3.14
CA LYS A 42 -9.15 -15.44 -2.44
C LYS A 42 -9.05 -15.25 -0.93
N LEU A 43 -7.88 -15.43 -0.33
CA LEU A 43 -7.66 -15.19 1.10
C LEU A 43 -7.91 -13.71 1.45
N TYR A 44 -7.41 -12.78 0.65
CA TYR A 44 -7.72 -11.36 0.80
C TYR A 44 -9.23 -11.12 0.79
N GLY A 45 -9.93 -11.63 -0.23
CA GLY A 45 -11.39 -11.50 -0.32
C GLY A 45 -12.15 -12.15 0.86
N GLN A 46 -11.72 -13.32 1.32
CA GLN A 46 -12.30 -14.02 2.48
C GLN A 46 -12.16 -13.22 3.78
N TRP A 47 -11.08 -12.45 3.90
CA TRP A 47 -10.82 -11.60 5.06
C TRP A 47 -11.31 -10.16 4.89
N GLY A 48 -11.98 -9.83 3.78
CA GLY A 48 -12.45 -8.48 3.51
C GLY A 48 -11.29 -7.48 3.32
N LEU A 49 -10.15 -7.95 2.84
CA LEU A 49 -8.95 -7.16 2.60
C LEU A 49 -8.72 -6.94 1.10
N LYS A 50 -8.02 -5.87 0.77
CA LYS A 50 -7.40 -5.61 -0.52
C LYS A 50 -5.89 -5.65 -0.36
N HIS A 51 -5.17 -6.00 -1.43
CA HIS A 51 -3.70 -5.88 -1.47
C HIS A 51 -3.28 -4.45 -1.13
N ALA A 52 -2.32 -4.31 -0.22
CA ALA A 52 -1.68 -3.02 0.00
C ALA A 52 -0.87 -2.63 -1.24
N ASP A 53 -0.92 -1.36 -1.65
CA ASP A 53 -0.12 -0.90 -2.76
C ASP A 53 1.39 -0.86 -2.39
N PRO A 54 2.31 -0.98 -3.36
CA PRO A 54 3.75 -0.96 -3.07
C PRO A 54 4.26 0.31 -2.37
N TYR A 55 3.60 1.46 -2.53
CA TYR A 55 3.98 2.70 -1.85
C TYR A 55 3.61 2.66 -0.38
N LEU A 56 2.48 2.04 -0.02
CA LEU A 56 2.09 1.79 1.36
C LEU A 56 3.08 0.86 2.06
N LEU A 57 3.54 -0.20 1.39
CA LEU A 57 4.61 -1.06 1.91
C LEU A 57 5.90 -0.26 2.15
N ALA A 58 6.29 0.59 1.19
CA ALA A 58 7.47 1.43 1.35
C ALA A 58 7.32 2.43 2.53
N ALA A 59 6.11 2.94 2.78
CA ALA A 59 5.83 3.81 3.92
C ALA A 59 5.94 3.04 5.26
N LEU A 60 5.40 1.82 5.34
CA LEU A 60 5.53 0.94 6.51
C LEU A 60 7.01 0.64 6.82
N ASN A 61 7.82 0.41 5.79
CA ASN A 61 9.26 0.20 5.97
C ASN A 61 9.99 1.43 6.55
N ARG A 62 9.49 2.64 6.27
CA ARG A 62 10.07 3.86 6.84
C ARG A 62 9.70 4.03 8.30
N THR A 63 8.56 3.51 8.74
CA THR A 63 8.14 3.56 10.14
C THR A 63 8.83 2.50 10.98
N ASP A 64 9.04 1.30 10.43
CA ASP A 64 9.81 0.23 11.06
C ASP A 64 10.55 -0.57 9.98
N ALA A 65 11.83 -0.26 9.79
CA ALA A 65 12.67 -0.91 8.79
C ALA A 65 13.06 -2.33 9.20
N THR A 66 13.10 -2.63 10.50
CA THR A 66 13.60 -3.91 11.00
C THR A 66 12.62 -5.05 10.81
N PHE A 67 11.32 -4.74 10.82
CA PHE A 67 10.30 -5.76 10.63
C PHE A 67 10.45 -6.47 9.28
N ALA A 68 10.65 -5.72 8.20
CA ALA A 68 10.74 -6.29 6.85
C ALA A 68 12.04 -7.08 6.62
N ASP A 69 13.13 -6.75 7.32
CA ASP A 69 14.40 -7.49 7.23
C ASP A 69 14.24 -8.94 7.73
N GLU A 70 13.42 -9.16 8.76
CA GLU A 70 13.12 -10.49 9.30
C GLU A 70 11.89 -11.13 8.62
N HIS A 71 10.96 -10.31 8.14
CA HIS A 71 9.66 -10.72 7.62
C HIS A 71 9.42 -10.11 6.24
N PRO A 72 9.97 -10.69 5.16
CA PRO A 72 9.82 -10.11 3.83
C PRO A 72 8.34 -10.01 3.45
N ILE A 73 7.90 -8.79 3.13
CA ILE A 73 6.49 -8.46 2.89
C ILE A 73 6.23 -8.40 1.39
N GLY A 74 5.37 -9.31 0.91
CA GLY A 74 4.89 -9.38 -0.45
C GLY A 74 3.56 -8.63 -0.66
N THR A 75 3.40 -8.06 -1.84
CA THR A 75 2.10 -7.64 -2.39
C THR A 75 2.00 -8.04 -3.85
N GLN A 76 0.77 -8.24 -4.35
CA GLN A 76 0.49 -8.54 -5.75
C GLN A 76 -0.68 -7.71 -6.28
N TRP A 77 -0.71 -7.50 -7.59
CA TRP A 77 -1.84 -6.88 -8.28
C TRP A 77 -1.92 -7.35 -9.72
N LYS A 78 -3.09 -7.21 -10.34
CA LYS A 78 -3.25 -7.40 -11.78
C LYS A 78 -3.14 -6.07 -12.50
N ASP A 79 -2.46 -6.07 -13.64
CA ASP A 79 -2.57 -4.98 -14.59
C ASP A 79 -3.89 -5.03 -15.38
N GLU A 80 -4.11 -4.05 -16.26
CA GLU A 80 -5.29 -3.94 -17.11
C GLU A 80 -5.50 -5.15 -18.05
N LYS A 81 -4.45 -5.94 -18.29
CA LYS A 81 -4.50 -7.16 -19.11
C LYS A 81 -4.71 -8.41 -18.27
N GLY A 82 -4.90 -8.26 -16.96
CA GLY A 82 -5.07 -9.36 -16.02
C GLY A 82 -3.77 -10.11 -15.70
N LYS A 83 -2.60 -9.59 -16.10
CA LYS A 83 -1.31 -10.19 -15.76
C LYS A 83 -0.94 -9.82 -14.33
N TRP A 84 -0.50 -10.81 -13.56
CA TRP A 84 0.02 -10.61 -12.22
C TRP A 84 1.36 -9.87 -12.22
N HIS A 85 1.46 -8.93 -11.29
CA HIS A 85 2.67 -8.24 -10.88
C HIS A 85 2.79 -8.36 -9.36
N TYR A 86 4.00 -8.25 -8.86
CA TYR A 86 4.28 -8.36 -7.44
C TYR A 86 5.43 -7.47 -7.02
N PHE A 87 5.49 -7.19 -5.71
CA PHE A 87 6.56 -6.48 -5.06
C PHE A 87 6.89 -7.15 -3.73
N ILE A 88 8.18 -7.18 -3.37
CA ILE A 88 8.67 -7.76 -2.12
C ILE A 88 9.57 -6.74 -1.45
N LEU A 89 9.25 -6.42 -0.20
CA LEU A 89 10.02 -5.54 0.67
C LEU A 89 10.89 -6.38 1.62
N GLY A 90 12.08 -5.87 1.97
CA GLY A 90 12.95 -6.51 2.98
C GLY A 90 13.73 -7.72 2.45
N SER A 91 13.84 -7.85 1.12
CA SER A 91 14.56 -8.97 0.52
C SER A 91 15.65 -8.49 -0.44
N SER A 92 16.77 -9.21 -0.47
CA SER A 92 17.81 -9.00 -1.48
C SER A 92 17.31 -9.47 -2.86
N LYS A 93 17.84 -8.92 -3.96
CA LYS A 93 17.46 -9.33 -5.32
C LYS A 93 17.50 -10.85 -5.53
N SER A 94 18.46 -11.54 -4.93
CA SER A 94 18.59 -13.01 -4.99
C SER A 94 17.49 -13.75 -4.25
N MET A 95 16.84 -13.14 -3.26
CA MET A 95 15.74 -13.74 -2.51
C MET A 95 14.38 -13.59 -3.19
N HIS A 96 14.22 -12.68 -4.17
CA HIS A 96 12.94 -12.49 -4.85
C HIS A 96 12.45 -13.78 -5.51
N ASP A 97 13.33 -14.50 -6.22
CA ASP A 97 12.99 -15.76 -6.88
C ASP A 97 12.74 -16.91 -5.88
N GLU A 98 13.26 -16.82 -4.66
CA GLU A 98 12.97 -17.79 -3.58
C GLU A 98 11.63 -17.52 -2.91
N LEU A 99 11.26 -16.24 -2.80
CA LEU A 99 10.06 -15.76 -2.14
C LEU A 99 8.85 -15.76 -3.07
N HIS A 100 9.07 -15.62 -4.38
CA HIS A 100 8.05 -15.75 -5.39
C HIS A 100 8.58 -16.42 -6.67
N ARG A 101 8.14 -17.65 -6.92
CA ARG A 101 8.56 -18.45 -8.08
C ARG A 101 7.38 -19.02 -8.83
N ASN A 102 7.34 -18.82 -10.14
CA ASN A 102 6.31 -19.38 -11.02
C ASN A 102 4.88 -19.10 -10.52
N GLY A 103 4.59 -17.85 -10.10
CA GLY A 103 3.28 -17.46 -9.58
C GLY A 103 2.93 -18.05 -8.22
N THR A 104 3.93 -18.47 -7.45
CA THR A 104 3.76 -19.07 -6.12
C THR A 104 4.63 -18.34 -5.12
N TRP A 105 3.99 -17.84 -4.07
CA TRP A 105 4.61 -17.26 -2.90
C TRP A 105 5.16 -18.33 -1.97
N SER A 106 6.30 -18.05 -1.37
CA SER A 106 6.91 -18.90 -0.35
C SER A 106 6.15 -18.83 0.97
N SER A 107 6.18 -19.94 1.72
CA SER A 107 5.74 -19.98 3.12
C SER A 107 6.43 -18.97 4.05
N ARG A 108 7.59 -18.43 3.64
CA ARG A 108 8.33 -17.41 4.40
C ARG A 108 7.82 -15.98 4.16
N CYS A 109 6.95 -15.78 3.17
CA CYS A 109 6.41 -14.46 2.89
C CYS A 109 5.36 -14.06 3.91
N TRP A 110 5.42 -12.77 4.25
CA TRP A 110 4.36 -12.04 4.89
C TRP A 110 3.65 -11.18 3.85
N PHE A 111 2.47 -10.71 4.18
CA PHE A 111 1.60 -9.98 3.26
C PHE A 111 0.94 -8.83 3.98
N ALA A 112 0.68 -7.75 3.25
CA ALA A 112 0.02 -6.56 3.76
C ALA A 112 -1.33 -6.34 3.07
N GLY A 113 -2.39 -6.25 3.86
CA GLY A 113 -3.73 -5.94 3.39
C GLY A 113 -4.34 -4.73 4.06
N ILE A 114 -5.20 -4.02 3.34
CA ILE A 114 -6.03 -2.94 3.87
C ILE A 114 -7.51 -3.33 3.81
N PRO A 115 -8.36 -2.84 4.73
CA PRO A 115 -9.80 -3.09 4.67
C PRO A 115 -10.39 -2.71 3.30
N ALA A 116 -11.20 -3.59 2.73
CA ALA A 116 -11.83 -3.36 1.44
C ALA A 116 -12.88 -2.22 1.49
N ALA A 117 -13.47 -1.99 2.67
CA ALA A 117 -14.35 -0.88 3.00
C ALA A 117 -13.61 0.13 3.87
N ILE A 118 -13.76 1.43 3.56
CA ILE A 118 -13.37 2.50 4.48
C ILE A 118 -14.38 2.44 5.64
N PRO A 119 -13.97 2.49 6.91
CA PRO A 119 -14.92 2.53 8.02
C PRO A 119 -15.92 3.66 7.79
N GLU A 120 -17.21 3.34 7.84
CA GLU A 120 -18.30 4.33 7.83
C GLU A 120 -18.28 5.12 9.15
N SER A 121 -17.31 6.03 9.30
CA SER A 121 -17.35 7.07 10.32
C SER A 121 -16.47 8.25 9.89
N PHE A 122 -16.87 8.88 8.80
CA PHE A 122 -16.58 10.29 8.55
C PHE A 122 -17.88 10.94 8.06
N HIS A 123 -18.81 11.15 8.99
CA HIS A 123 -19.93 12.07 8.87
C HIS A 123 -19.70 13.24 9.83
#